data_AF-A0A968JR25-F1
#
_entry.id   AF-A0A968JR25-F1
#
_cell.length_a   1.000
_cell.length_b   1.000
_cell.length_c   1.000
_cell.angle_alpha   90.00
_cell.angle_beta   90.00
_cell.angle_gamma   90.00
#
_symmetry.space_group_name_H-M   'P 1'
#
loop_
_entity.id
_entity.type
_entity.pdbx_description
1 polymer ?
#
loop_
_entity_poly.entity_id
_entity_poly.type
_entity_poly.pdbx_seq_one_letter_code
_entity_poly.pdbx_strand_id
1 'polypeptide(L)'
;MLHVQLLVGLILFFISPKVVFSTATMKNDMFRFFTVEHTLLMIIAVTLATIGYSRSKKPIDPDKKFKGMFWYLFIAFIITIIAIPWPWRELGTGWM
;
A
#
# COMPACT_ATOMS: atom_id res chain seq x y z
N MET A 1 13.50 -6.71 1.17
CA MET A 1 12.11 -6.92 0.71
C MET A 1 11.32 -5.61 0.65
N LEU A 2 11.03 -4.90 1.76
CA LEU A 2 10.24 -3.64 1.73
C LEU A 2 10.83 -2.51 0.87
N HIS A 3 12.15 -2.29 0.90
CA HIS A 3 12.79 -1.28 0.03
C HIS A 3 12.69 -1.63 -1.45
N VAL A 4 12.74 -2.93 -1.79
CA VAL A 4 12.54 -3.42 -3.15
C VAL A 4 11.08 -3.27 -3.56
N GLN A 5 10.13 -3.55 -2.66
CA GLN A 5 8.70 -3.32 -2.89
C GLN A 5 8.38 -1.83 -3.15
N LEU A 6 9.05 -0.92 -2.41
CA LEU A 6 8.91 0.52 -2.62
C LEU A 6 9.47 0.93 -3.98
N LEU A 7 10.68 0.45 -4.33
CA LEU A 7 11.31 0.71 -5.62
C LEU A 7 10.47 0.19 -6.80
N VAL A 8 9.96 -1.04 -6.69
CA VAL A 8 9.09 -1.67 -7.69
C VAL A 8 7.78 -0.88 -7.81
N GLY A 9 7.16 -0.50 -6.68
CA GLY A 9 5.96 0.34 -6.67
C GLY A 9 6.18 1.71 -7.33
N LEU A 10 7.32 2.34 -7.09
CA LEU A 10 7.70 3.61 -7.70
C LEU A 10 7.91 3.45 -9.22
N ILE A 11 8.59 2.39 -9.65
CA ILE A 11 8.79 2.10 -11.08
C ILE A 11 7.45 1.85 -11.77
N LEU A 12 6.56 1.06 -11.17
CA LEU A 12 5.21 0.83 -11.69
C LEU A 12 4.39 2.12 -11.74
N PHE A 13 4.56 3.04 -10.79
CA PHE A 13 3.86 4.33 -10.80
C PHE A 13 4.22 5.18 -12.03
N PHE A 14 5.47 5.14 -12.48
CA PHE A 14 5.93 5.88 -13.66
C PHE A 14 5.63 5.18 -15.00
N ILE A 15 5.51 3.85 -15.01
CA ILE A 15 5.31 3.07 -16.23
C ILE A 15 3.82 2.75 -16.46
N SER A 16 3.00 2.73 -15.42
CA SER A 16 1.62 2.24 -15.52
C SER A 16 0.72 3.20 -16.29
N PRO A 17 0.07 2.76 -17.37
CA PRO A 17 -0.92 3.56 -18.10
C PRO A 17 -2.19 3.85 -17.27
N LYS A 18 -2.32 3.24 -16.09
CA LYS A 18 -3.42 3.48 -15.14
C LYS A 18 -3.19 4.69 -14.24
N VAL A 19 -1.97 5.26 -14.22
CA VAL A 19 -1.64 6.49 -13.48
C VAL A 19 -1.70 7.66 -14.45
N VAL A 20 -2.86 8.29 -14.52
CA VAL A 20 -3.08 9.46 -15.38
C VAL A 20 -3.24 10.68 -14.48
N PHE A 21 -2.38 11.68 -14.64
CA PHE A 21 -2.52 12.97 -13.97
C PHE A 21 -3.23 13.96 -14.90
N SER A 22 -4.55 13.82 -15.00
CA SER A 22 -5.39 14.71 -15.79
C SER A 22 -6.60 15.17 -14.96
N THR A 23 -7.20 16.30 -15.29
CA THR A 23 -8.50 16.71 -14.74
C THR A 23 -9.60 15.69 -15.06
N ALA A 24 -9.41 14.84 -16.07
CA ALA A 24 -10.29 13.70 -16.36
C ALA A 24 -10.19 12.54 -15.35
N THR A 25 -9.09 12.46 -14.59
CA THR A 25 -8.84 11.43 -13.57
C THR A 25 -9.85 11.53 -12.42
N MET A 26 -10.30 12.73 -12.07
CA MET A 26 -11.35 12.92 -11.06
C MET A 26 -12.76 12.62 -11.58
N LYS A 27 -12.95 12.60 -12.90
CA LYS A 27 -14.24 12.27 -13.56
C LYS A 27 -14.49 10.77 -13.67
N ASN A 28 -13.44 9.95 -13.58
CA ASN A 28 -13.53 8.51 -13.76
C ASN A 28 -13.09 7.80 -12.47
N ASP A 29 -14.02 7.11 -11.82
CA ASP A 29 -13.81 6.47 -10.52
C ASP A 29 -12.66 5.46 -10.53
N MET A 30 -12.39 4.79 -11.67
CA MET A 30 -11.24 3.90 -11.81
C MET A 30 -9.92 4.67 -11.68
N PHE A 31 -9.75 5.73 -12.47
CA PHE A 31 -8.51 6.50 -12.48
C PHE A 31 -8.27 7.25 -11.16
N ARG A 32 -9.34 7.73 -10.49
CA ARG A 32 -9.24 8.32 -9.14
C ARG A 32 -8.74 7.30 -8.12
N PHE A 33 -9.29 6.08 -8.14
CA PHE A 33 -8.87 5.02 -7.22
C PHE A 33 -7.40 4.68 -7.40
N PHE A 34 -6.93 4.37 -8.62
CA PHE A 34 -5.53 3.98 -8.83
C PHE A 34 -4.52 5.11 -8.60
N THR A 35 -4.86 6.33 -9.03
CA THR A 35 -3.92 7.45 -8.97
C THR A 35 -3.80 8.00 -7.55
N VAL A 36 -4.93 8.17 -6.85
CA VAL A 36 -4.97 8.86 -5.55
C VAL A 36 -5.14 7.87 -4.40
N GLU A 37 -6.26 7.14 -4.36
CA GLU A 37 -6.63 6.34 -3.18
C GLU A 37 -5.67 5.16 -2.96
N HIS A 38 -5.35 4.43 -4.03
CA HIS A 38 -4.45 3.27 -4.00
C HIS A 38 -3.02 3.68 -3.64
N THR A 39 -2.46 4.68 -4.33
CA THR A 39 -1.09 5.18 -4.05
C THR A 39 -0.97 5.65 -2.60
N LEU A 40 -1.97 6.38 -2.09
CA LEU A 40 -1.96 6.92 -0.74
C LEU A 40 -2.06 5.79 0.31
N LEU A 41 -2.95 4.82 0.12
CA LEU A 41 -3.06 3.64 1.00
C LEU A 41 -1.77 2.81 1.01
N MET A 42 -1.13 2.63 -0.14
CA MET A 42 0.13 1.89 -0.25
C MET A 42 1.29 2.60 0.44
N ILE A 43 1.38 3.93 0.34
CA ILE A 43 2.39 4.72 1.06
C ILE A 43 2.20 4.59 2.58
N ILE A 44 0.95 4.67 3.06
CA ILE A 44 0.63 4.48 4.48
C ILE A 44 1.04 3.08 4.94
N ALA A 45 0.67 2.04 4.18
CA ALA A 45 1.01 0.65 4.50
C ALA A 45 2.52 0.43 4.61
N VAL A 46 3.30 0.93 3.64
CA VAL A 46 4.77 0.82 3.63
C VAL A 46 5.38 1.60 4.80
N THR A 47 4.86 2.78 5.12
CA THR A 47 5.33 3.58 6.25
C THR A 47 5.09 2.86 7.58
N LEU A 48 3.88 2.33 7.80
CA LEU A 48 3.57 1.52 8.99
C LEU A 48 4.46 0.26 9.09
N ALA A 49 4.66 -0.45 7.97
CA ALA A 49 5.52 -1.62 7.95
C ALA A 49 6.98 -1.28 8.28
N THR A 50 7.47 -0.14 7.77
CA THR A 50 8.83 0.36 8.04
C THR A 50 8.99 0.76 9.50
N ILE A 51 8.00 1.44 10.07
CA ILE A 51 7.98 1.78 11.51
C ILE A 51 7.93 0.51 12.36
N GLY A 52 7.10 -0.47 12.01
CA GLY A 52 7.02 -1.75 12.69
C GLY A 52 8.35 -2.51 12.73
N TYR A 53 9.07 -2.52 11.61
CA TYR A 53 10.41 -3.11 11.51
C TYR A 53 11.48 -2.32 12.29
N SER A 54 11.45 -0.98 12.23
CA SER A 54 12.36 -0.12 13.01
C SER A 54 12.14 -0.29 14.52
N ARG A 55 10.88 -0.43 14.94
CA ARG A 55 10.50 -0.65 16.35
C ARG A 55 10.89 -2.03 16.85
N SER A 56 10.90 -3.04 15.97
CA SER A 56 11.36 -4.39 16.32
C SER A 56 12.88 -4.49 16.45
N LYS A 57 13.67 -3.55 15.92
CA LYS A 57 15.13 -3.53 16.15
C LYS A 57 15.54 -2.96 17.51
N LYS A 58 14.65 -2.27 18.23
CA LYS A 58 14.97 -1.71 19.55
C LYS A 58 15.05 -2.82 20.61
N PRO A 59 15.99 -2.73 21.57
CA PRO A 59 16.11 -3.70 22.64
C PRO A 59 14.95 -3.53 23.62
N ILE A 60 13.86 -4.24 23.33
CA ILE A 60 12.70 -4.45 24.19
C ILE A 60 12.61 -5.97 24.41
N ASP A 61 12.13 -6.39 25.58
CA ASP A 61 11.86 -7.79 25.92
C ASP A 61 11.47 -8.63 24.69
N PRO A 62 12.14 -9.76 24.42
CA PRO A 62 11.92 -10.56 23.22
C PRO A 62 10.44 -10.94 23.01
N ASP A 63 9.69 -11.25 24.08
CA ASP A 63 8.25 -11.53 24.01
C ASP A 63 7.40 -10.33 23.59
N LYS A 64 7.72 -9.12 24.05
CA LYS A 64 6.99 -7.89 23.69
C LYS A 64 7.40 -7.37 22.31
N LYS A 65 8.62 -7.68 21.87
CA LYS A 65 9.20 -7.31 20.57
C LYS A 65 8.43 -7.95 19.41
N PHE A 66 8.17 -9.26 19.47
CA PHE A 66 7.46 -9.96 18.39
C PHE A 66 5.97 -9.59 18.34
N LYS A 67 5.33 -9.43 19.50
CA LYS A 67 3.91 -9.06 19.57
C LYS A 67 3.63 -7.66 19.02
N GLY A 68 4.52 -6.69 19.31
CA GLY A 68 4.43 -5.34 18.74
C GLY A 68 4.66 -5.32 17.23
N MET A 69 5.69 -6.03 16.76
CA MET A 69 5.98 -6.15 15.32
C MET A 69 4.83 -6.79 14.54
N PHE A 70 4.21 -7.83 15.11
CA PHE A 70 3.06 -8.52 14.51
C PHE A 70 1.90 -7.56 14.25
N TRP A 71 1.52 -6.73 15.22
CA TRP A 71 0.42 -5.78 15.04
C TRP A 71 0.69 -4.74 13.96
N TYR A 72 1.89 -4.16 13.91
CA TYR A 72 2.25 -3.20 12.87
C TYR A 72 2.22 -3.81 11.47
N LEU A 73 2.73 -5.04 11.33
CA LEU A 73 2.69 -5.77 10.06
C LEU A 73 1.29 -6.22 9.70
N PHE A 74 0.48 -6.63 10.67
CA PHE A 74 -0.90 -7.06 10.48
C PHE A 74 -1.79 -5.90 10.00
N ILE A 75 -1.64 -4.70 10.59
CA ILE A 75 -2.36 -3.50 10.15
C ILE A 75 -1.91 -3.10 8.74
N ALA A 76 -0.60 -3.08 8.46
CA ALA A 76 -0.09 -2.79 7.13
C ALA A 76 -0.61 -3.80 6.07
N PHE A 77 -0.72 -5.07 6.45
CA PHE A 77 -1.27 -6.13 5.60
C PHE A 77 -2.75 -5.92 5.30
N ILE A 78 -3.56 -5.57 6.32
CA ILE A 78 -4.98 -5.26 6.13
C ILE A 78 -5.15 -4.07 5.18
N ILE A 79 -4.39 -2.99 5.37
CA ILE A 79 -4.45 -1.82 4.49
C ILE A 79 -4.10 -2.21 3.05
N THR A 80 -3.09 -3.07 2.87
CA THR A 80 -2.70 -3.57 1.55
C THR A 80 -3.82 -4.39 0.90
N ILE A 81 -4.49 -5.26 1.65
CA ILE A 81 -5.66 -6.03 1.17
C ILE A 81 -6.81 -5.10 0.76
N ILE A 82 -7.07 -4.04 1.53
CA ILE A 82 -8.13 -3.07 1.21
C ILE A 82 -7.77 -2.25 -0.05
N ALA A 83 -6.48 -1.96 -0.24
CA ALA A 83 -5.98 -1.23 -1.40
C ALA A 83 -6.04 -2.04 -2.70
N ILE A 84 -6.21 -3.37 -2.64
CA ILE A 84 -6.41 -4.20 -3.84
C ILE A 84 -7.81 -3.90 -4.41
N PRO A 85 -7.91 -3.56 -5.70
CA PRO A 85 -9.20 -3.39 -6.37
C PRO A 85 -9.88 -4.75 -6.50
N TRP A 86 -10.70 -5.10 -5.52
CA TRP A 86 -11.46 -6.34 -5.56
C TRP A 86 -12.46 -6.34 -6.73
N PRO A 87 -12.69 -7.48 -7.39
CA PRO A 87 -13.59 -7.58 -8.54
C PRO A 87 -15.02 -7.12 -8.21
N TRP A 88 -15.42 -7.20 -6.94
CA TRP A 88 -16.73 -6.78 -6.43
C TRP A 88 -16.86 -5.27 -6.20
N ARG A 89 -15.78 -4.48 -6.32
CA ARG A 89 -15.82 -3.03 -6.10
C ARG A 89 -16.28 -2.22 -7.32
N GLU A 90 -16.63 -2.87 -8.44
CA GLU A 90 -17.05 -2.22 -9.71
C GLU A 90 -16.12 -1.09 -10.21
N LEU A 91 -14.86 -1.04 -9.75
CA LEU A 91 -13.86 -0.05 -10.16
C LEU A 91 -13.22 -0.36 -11.54
N GLY A 92 -13.90 -1.15 -12.36
CA GLY A 92 -13.52 -1.51 -13.73
C GLY A 92 -12.23 -2.32 -13.89
N THR A 93 -11.62 -2.78 -12.79
CA THR A 93 -10.38 -3.57 -12.79
C THR A 93 -10.56 -4.87 -12.03
N GLY A 94 -11.63 -5.60 -12.35
CA GLY A 94 -11.85 -6.95 -11.84
C GLY A 94 -10.88 -7.96 -12.45
N TRP A 95 -9.57 -7.75 -12.26
CA TRP A 95 -8.44 -8.59 -12.72
C TRP A 95 -7.82 -8.29 -14.11
N MET A 96 -8.10 -7.13 -14.74
CA MET A 96 -7.38 -6.65 -15.94
C MET A 96 -7.12 -5.14 -15.91
#